data_AF-A0AAV7LGX5-F1
#
_entry.id   AF-A0AAV7LGX5-F1
#
_cell.length_a   1.000
_cell.length_b   1.000
_cell.length_c   1.000
_cell.angle_alpha   90.00
_cell.angle_beta   90.00
_cell.angle_gamma   90.00
#
_symmetry.space_group_name_H-M   'P 1'
#
loop_
_entity.id
_entity.type
_entity.pdbx_description
1 polymer ?
#
loop_
_entity_poly.entity_id
_entity_poly.type
_entity_poly.pdbx_seq_one_letter_code
_entity_poly.pdbx_strand_id
1 'polypeptide(L)'
;MPVKNKIFRQSDHVKESIKVEVHKMLELGVIERSDSPWASPVVSVPKPHTKDGKKEMRFCVDYRGLNSVTKTDAHPIPRADELIDKLGAAQSLSTFDLTAGYWQIKMAPGAKEKTAFSTPDGHYQFTVMPFGLKNAPATFQRLVNQVLAGLESFSTAYLDDIAVFSSTWQDHLVHLKKVLKALQSAGLSIKASKCQIGQGTVVYLGHLVGGGQIQPLQPKIQTILDWVAPKTQTQVRAFLGLTGYYRRFVKGYGSIVTALTELTSKKMPKKVNWTVECQQAFDTLKQAMCSAPVLKAPDYSKQFIVQTDASEHGIGAVLSQTNDDGLDQPVAFISRRLLPREQRWSAIEREAFAVVWSLKKLRPYLFGTHFLVQTDHRPLKWLMKMKGENPKLLRWSISLQGMDFIVEHRPGTAHANADGLSRFFHLENEDSLGKG
;
A
#
# COMPACT_ATOMS: atom_id res chain seq x y z
N MET A 1 31.28 -17.13 -4.76
CA MET A 1 32.46 -16.23 -4.75
C MET A 1 32.04 -14.86 -4.24
N PRO A 2 32.89 -14.14 -3.49
CA PRO A 2 32.62 -12.78 -3.03
C PRO A 2 32.35 -11.82 -4.19
N VAL A 3 31.39 -10.92 -4.01
CA VAL A 3 31.09 -9.86 -4.98
C VAL A 3 31.92 -8.62 -4.62
N LYS A 4 32.76 -8.18 -5.56
CA LYS A 4 33.62 -7.00 -5.40
C LYS A 4 33.28 -5.97 -6.47
N ASN A 5 32.68 -4.88 -6.04
CA ASN A 5 32.32 -3.76 -6.89
C ASN A 5 33.29 -2.59 -6.67
N LYS A 6 33.66 -1.91 -7.75
CA LYS A 6 34.53 -0.73 -7.68
C LYS A 6 33.80 0.45 -7.02
N ILE A 7 34.53 1.24 -6.25
CA ILE A 7 34.04 2.49 -5.65
C ILE A 7 33.67 3.46 -6.78
N PHE A 8 32.54 4.17 -6.62
CA PHE A 8 32.16 5.22 -7.55
C PHE A 8 33.03 6.47 -7.34
N ARG A 9 33.44 7.12 -8.43
CA ARG A 9 34.06 8.44 -8.35
C ARG A 9 33.02 9.45 -7.87
N GLN A 10 33.36 10.23 -6.85
CA GLN A 10 32.47 11.20 -6.23
C GLN A 10 33.15 12.57 -6.13
N SER A 11 32.36 13.65 -6.08
CA SER A 11 32.87 15.00 -5.82
C SER A 11 33.34 15.15 -4.38
N ASP A 12 34.21 16.11 -4.11
CA ASP A 12 34.82 16.25 -2.78
C ASP A 12 33.80 16.60 -1.69
N HIS A 13 32.77 17.39 -2.01
CA HIS A 13 31.64 17.64 -1.10
C HIS A 13 30.93 16.34 -0.68
N VAL A 14 30.75 15.40 -1.61
CA VAL A 14 30.09 14.10 -1.32
C VAL A 14 31.01 13.21 -0.50
N LYS A 15 32.31 13.22 -0.77
CA LYS A 15 33.30 12.48 0.04
C LYS A 15 33.28 12.96 1.48
N GLU A 16 33.26 14.27 1.70
CA GLU A 16 33.24 14.83 3.06
C GLU A 16 31.98 14.41 3.83
N SER A 17 30.81 14.49 3.18
CA SER A 17 29.57 13.98 3.78
C SER A 17 29.63 12.49 4.13
N ILE A 18 30.31 11.69 3.32
CA ILE A 18 30.51 10.26 3.59
C ILE A 18 31.46 10.06 4.78
N LYS A 19 32.55 10.82 4.87
CA LYS A 19 33.50 10.75 6.00
C LYS A 19 32.80 11.04 7.32
N VAL A 20 32.02 12.11 7.37
CA VAL A 20 31.25 12.50 8.56
C VAL A 20 30.31 11.38 9.01
N GLU A 21 29.54 10.79 8.08
CA GLU A 21 28.61 9.72 8.43
C GLU A 21 29.34 8.41 8.83
N VAL A 22 30.45 8.08 8.18
CA VAL A 22 31.30 6.94 8.57
C VAL A 22 31.86 7.12 9.97
N HIS A 23 32.37 8.29 10.30
CA HIS A 23 32.90 8.58 11.63
C HIS A 23 31.83 8.40 12.71
N LYS A 24 30.65 8.98 12.48
CA LYS A 24 29.49 8.81 13.35
C LYS A 24 29.07 7.35 13.51
N MET A 25 29.05 6.57 12.42
CA MET A 25 28.71 5.15 12.49
C MET A 25 29.77 4.33 13.24
N LEU A 26 31.05 4.70 13.18
CA LEU A 26 32.12 4.09 13.98
C LEU A 26 31.95 4.40 15.47
N GLU A 27 31.69 5.66 15.82
CA GLU A 27 31.44 6.08 17.22
C GLU A 27 30.24 5.36 17.83
N LEU A 28 29.17 5.19 17.05
CA LEU A 28 27.97 4.46 17.46
C LEU A 28 28.13 2.93 17.43
N GLY A 29 29.27 2.42 16.97
CA GLY A 29 29.54 0.98 16.84
C GLY A 29 28.64 0.26 15.81
N VAL A 30 28.02 1.00 14.89
CA VAL A 30 27.17 0.49 13.80
C VAL A 30 28.01 -0.20 12.72
N ILE A 31 29.26 0.26 12.55
CA ILE A 31 30.24 -0.31 11.64
C ILE A 31 31.58 -0.52 12.36
N GLU A 32 32.41 -1.39 11.78
CA GLU A 32 33.78 -1.64 12.20
C GLU A 32 34.70 -1.72 10.96
N ARG A 33 36.02 -1.54 11.14
CA ARG A 33 36.99 -1.75 10.05
C ARG A 33 36.94 -3.21 9.60
N SER A 34 37.17 -3.43 8.30
CA SER A 34 37.05 -4.76 7.69
C SER A 34 38.17 -5.01 6.69
N ASP A 35 38.65 -6.25 6.67
CA ASP A 35 39.53 -6.81 5.63
C ASP A 35 38.77 -7.81 4.73
N SER A 36 37.44 -7.66 4.67
CA SER A 36 36.54 -8.56 3.94
C SER A 36 36.89 -8.67 2.46
N PRO A 37 36.75 -9.86 1.85
CA PRO A 37 36.87 -10.01 0.40
C PRO A 37 35.66 -9.45 -0.37
N TRP A 38 34.58 -9.07 0.33
CA TRP A 38 33.38 -8.44 -0.26
C TRP A 38 33.54 -6.92 -0.29
N ALA A 39 33.05 -6.28 -1.35
CA ALA A 39 33.03 -4.82 -1.39
C ALA A 39 31.82 -4.30 -2.16
N SER A 40 30.96 -3.56 -1.46
CA SER A 40 29.87 -2.80 -2.06
C SER A 40 30.19 -1.30 -2.06
N PRO A 41 29.89 -0.54 -3.13
CA PRO A 41 30.21 0.86 -3.20
C PRO A 41 29.16 1.69 -2.46
N VAL A 42 29.57 2.83 -1.94
CA VAL A 42 28.67 3.82 -1.32
C VAL A 42 28.09 4.74 -2.39
N VAL A 43 26.80 5.01 -2.28
CA VAL A 43 26.04 5.98 -3.06
C VAL A 43 25.46 7.01 -2.10
N SER A 44 25.71 8.28 -2.39
CA SER A 44 25.15 9.39 -1.61
C SER A 44 23.98 10.00 -2.36
N VAL A 45 22.80 10.03 -1.75
CA VAL A 45 21.56 10.53 -2.38
C VAL A 45 21.00 11.69 -1.55
N PRO A 46 20.68 12.86 -2.12
CA PRO A 46 20.11 13.95 -1.34
C PRO A 46 18.80 13.52 -0.66
N LYS A 47 18.63 13.86 0.62
CA LYS A 47 17.35 13.75 1.32
C LYS A 47 16.35 14.71 0.66
N PRO A 48 15.06 14.35 0.63
CA PRO A 48 14.02 15.22 0.06
C PRO A 48 13.87 16.55 0.81
N HIS A 49 14.24 16.57 2.10
CA HIS A 49 14.14 17.75 2.94
C HIS A 49 15.51 18.41 3.12
N THR A 50 15.49 19.73 3.03
CA THR A 50 16.62 20.61 3.28
C THR A 50 16.54 21.07 4.73
N LYS A 51 17.61 20.92 5.50
CA LYS A 51 17.72 21.56 6.82
C LYS A 51 18.73 22.70 6.67
N ASP A 52 18.34 23.91 7.09
CA ASP A 52 19.21 25.09 7.07
C ASP A 52 19.79 25.44 5.67
N GLY A 53 18.98 25.28 4.61
CA GLY A 53 19.39 25.58 3.23
C GLY A 53 20.39 24.57 2.61
N LYS A 54 20.87 23.58 3.36
CA LYS A 54 21.73 22.50 2.86
C LYS A 54 20.94 21.20 2.62
N LYS A 55 21.13 20.60 1.43
CA LYS A 55 20.61 19.27 1.11
C LYS A 55 21.39 18.23 1.91
N GLU A 56 20.80 17.75 2.99
CA GLU A 56 21.38 16.67 3.78
C GLU A 56 21.44 15.40 2.93
N MET A 57 22.56 14.68 2.93
CA MET A 57 22.74 13.50 2.07
C MET A 57 22.40 12.22 2.82
N ARG A 58 21.89 11.20 2.12
CA ARG A 58 21.69 9.84 2.62
C ARG A 58 22.89 8.99 2.23
N PHE A 59 23.53 8.41 3.23
CA PHE A 59 24.52 7.35 3.05
C PHE A 59 23.79 6.05 2.70
N CYS A 60 23.98 5.55 1.47
CA CYS A 60 23.41 4.29 1.02
C CYS A 60 24.54 3.38 0.51
N VAL A 61 24.49 2.10 0.85
CA VAL A 61 25.40 1.10 0.25
C VAL A 61 24.67 0.37 -0.87
N ASP A 62 25.31 0.28 -2.04
CA ASP A 62 24.74 -0.41 -3.20
C ASP A 62 24.93 -1.93 -3.10
N TYR A 63 24.01 -2.57 -2.38
CA TYR A 63 23.99 -4.02 -2.22
C TYR A 63 23.36 -4.77 -3.40
N ARG A 64 23.13 -4.17 -4.57
CA ARG A 64 22.53 -4.90 -5.72
C ARG A 64 23.31 -6.15 -6.10
N GLY A 65 24.65 -6.06 -6.08
CA GLY A 65 25.53 -7.20 -6.34
C GLY A 65 25.44 -8.29 -5.25
N LEU A 66 25.40 -7.89 -3.97
CA LEU A 66 25.22 -8.84 -2.87
C LEU A 66 23.82 -9.50 -2.91
N ASN A 67 22.79 -8.72 -3.20
CA ASN A 67 21.40 -9.17 -3.20
C ASN A 67 21.11 -10.19 -4.31
N SER A 68 21.85 -10.16 -5.44
CA SER A 68 21.67 -11.12 -6.53
C SER A 68 22.14 -12.53 -6.17
N VAL A 69 23.16 -12.63 -5.31
CA VAL A 69 23.71 -13.92 -4.83
C VAL A 69 23.14 -14.34 -3.47
N THR A 70 22.32 -13.50 -2.84
CA THR A 70 21.68 -13.79 -1.55
C THR A 70 20.40 -14.60 -1.75
N LYS A 71 20.33 -15.76 -1.08
CA LYS A 71 19.12 -16.60 -1.02
C LYS A 71 17.96 -15.78 -0.44
N THR A 72 16.84 -15.73 -1.15
CA THR A 72 15.64 -15.00 -0.73
C THR A 72 15.06 -15.63 0.53
N ASP A 73 14.76 -14.80 1.52
CA ASP A 73 13.94 -15.17 2.67
C ASP A 73 12.44 -15.02 2.30
N ALA A 74 11.66 -16.06 2.56
CA ALA A 74 10.25 -16.13 2.19
C ALA A 74 9.30 -15.78 3.35
N HIS A 75 9.80 -15.17 4.44
CA HIS A 75 8.95 -14.75 5.55
C HIS A 75 7.79 -13.88 5.06
N PRO A 76 6.54 -14.20 5.44
CA PRO A 76 5.38 -13.47 4.96
C PRO A 76 5.36 -12.05 5.52
N ILE A 77 5.18 -11.08 4.64
CA ILE A 77 4.92 -9.69 5.00
C ILE A 77 3.41 -9.47 4.84
N PRO A 78 2.72 -8.97 5.88
CA PRO A 78 1.28 -8.74 5.81
C PRO A 78 0.93 -7.73 4.72
N ARG A 79 -0.29 -7.80 4.19
CA ARG A 79 -0.77 -6.82 3.21
C ARG A 79 -1.12 -5.52 3.91
N ALA A 80 -0.62 -4.40 3.39
CA ALA A 80 -0.91 -3.07 3.93
C ALA A 80 -2.42 -2.81 4.07
N ASP A 81 -3.21 -3.19 3.06
CA ASP A 81 -4.67 -3.02 3.06
C ASP A 81 -5.34 -3.72 4.26
N GLU A 82 -4.91 -4.95 4.59
CA GLU A 82 -5.47 -5.71 5.72
C GLU A 82 -5.14 -5.06 7.06
N LEU A 83 -3.96 -4.45 7.19
CA LEU A 83 -3.58 -3.74 8.40
C LEU A 83 -4.36 -2.43 8.53
N ILE A 84 -4.50 -1.69 7.44
CA ILE A 84 -5.28 -0.45 7.37
C ILE A 84 -6.74 -0.71 7.77
N ASP A 85 -7.34 -1.78 7.28
CA ASP A 85 -8.73 -2.13 7.59
C ASP A 85 -8.93 -2.44 9.09
N LYS A 86 -7.96 -3.13 9.72
CA LYS A 86 -7.97 -3.38 11.18
C LYS A 86 -7.94 -2.09 11.99
N LEU A 87 -7.11 -1.13 11.60
CA LEU A 87 -7.00 0.16 12.28
C LEU A 87 -8.22 1.05 12.05
N GLY A 88 -8.81 0.99 10.85
CA GLY A 88 -9.86 1.92 10.44
C GLY A 88 -11.08 1.90 11.36
N ALA A 89 -11.43 0.75 11.93
CA ALA A 89 -12.58 0.60 12.82
C ALA A 89 -12.36 1.12 14.26
N ALA A 90 -11.13 1.41 14.64
CA ALA A 90 -10.79 1.79 16.01
C ALA A 90 -11.09 3.26 16.31
N GLN A 91 -11.34 3.54 17.61
CA GLN A 91 -11.62 4.87 18.14
C GLN A 91 -10.41 5.51 18.81
N SER A 92 -9.47 4.69 19.29
CA SER A 92 -8.21 5.15 19.89
C SER A 92 -7.04 4.44 19.23
N LEU A 93 -6.14 5.23 18.66
CA LEU A 93 -5.04 4.76 17.84
C LEU A 93 -3.72 5.36 18.32
N SER A 94 -2.68 4.54 18.30
CA SER A 94 -1.31 4.96 18.49
C SER A 94 -0.40 4.31 17.47
N THR A 95 0.58 5.05 16.95
CA THR A 95 1.60 4.54 16.04
C THR A 95 3.00 4.85 16.55
N PHE A 96 3.91 3.91 16.34
CA PHE A 96 5.28 3.96 16.79
C PHE A 96 6.22 3.67 15.61
N ASP A 97 7.15 4.58 15.35
CA ASP A 97 8.24 4.43 14.37
C ASP A 97 9.50 4.01 15.13
N LEU A 98 10.07 2.85 14.80
CA LEU A 98 11.30 2.39 15.44
C LEU A 98 12.52 3.19 14.96
N THR A 99 13.36 3.63 15.90
CA THR A 99 14.53 4.46 15.59
C THR A 99 15.53 3.70 14.75
N ALA A 100 15.69 4.07 13.47
CA ALA A 100 16.61 3.41 12.55
C ALA A 100 16.49 1.87 12.63
N GLY A 101 15.25 1.36 12.55
CA GLY A 101 14.87 -0.01 12.96
C GLY A 101 15.90 -1.09 12.66
N TYR A 102 16.42 -1.16 11.42
CA TYR A 102 17.41 -2.17 11.05
C TYR A 102 18.71 -2.13 11.88
N TRP A 103 19.20 -0.96 12.30
CA TRP A 103 20.41 -0.84 13.13
C TRP A 103 20.23 -1.38 14.55
N GLN A 104 19.01 -1.70 14.98
CA GLN A 104 18.77 -2.33 16.27
C GLN A 104 18.99 -3.86 16.23
N ILE A 105 19.11 -4.45 15.03
CA ILE A 105 19.31 -5.89 14.84
C ILE A 105 20.79 -6.16 14.58
N LYS A 106 21.43 -6.93 15.46
CA LYS A 106 22.83 -7.35 15.25
C LYS A 106 22.97 -8.24 14.02
N MET A 107 24.03 -8.02 13.25
CA MET A 107 24.41 -8.94 12.18
C MET A 107 24.93 -10.25 12.78
N ALA A 108 24.54 -11.37 12.18
CA ALA A 108 25.17 -12.64 12.49
C ALA A 108 26.69 -12.56 12.21
N PRO A 109 27.57 -13.10 13.07
CA PRO A 109 29.03 -12.95 12.92
C PRO A 109 29.55 -13.32 11.53
N GLY A 110 29.14 -14.47 10.98
CA GLY A 110 29.53 -14.93 9.64
C GLY A 110 28.83 -14.22 8.46
N ALA A 111 27.95 -13.26 8.74
CA ALA A 111 27.28 -12.45 7.72
C ALA A 111 27.82 -11.01 7.66
N LYS A 112 28.53 -10.55 8.70
CA LYS A 112 29.11 -9.20 8.75
C LYS A 112 29.99 -8.91 7.54
N GLU A 113 30.92 -9.81 7.21
CA GLU A 113 31.86 -9.65 6.10
C GLU A 113 31.15 -9.35 4.77
N LYS A 114 29.94 -9.90 4.55
CA LYS A 114 29.18 -9.74 3.31
C LYS A 114 28.63 -8.33 3.15
N THR A 115 28.44 -7.63 4.26
CA THR A 115 27.96 -6.23 4.29
C THR A 115 29.07 -5.23 4.02
N ALA A 116 30.31 -5.69 3.83
CA ALA A 116 31.44 -4.82 3.69
C ALA A 116 31.30 -3.83 2.51
N PHE A 117 31.69 -2.60 2.76
CA PHE A 117 31.63 -1.49 1.83
C PHE A 117 32.94 -0.70 1.85
N SER A 118 33.24 -0.06 0.73
CA SER A 118 34.47 0.70 0.58
C SER A 118 34.16 2.18 0.33
N THR A 119 34.88 3.04 1.03
CA THR A 119 34.92 4.48 0.80
C THR A 119 36.34 4.88 0.36
N PRO A 120 36.56 6.11 -0.13
CA PRO A 120 37.91 6.57 -0.45
C PRO A 120 38.90 6.49 0.72
N ASP A 121 38.40 6.52 1.96
CA ASP A 121 39.21 6.60 3.18
C ASP A 121 39.28 5.28 3.97
N GLY A 122 38.68 4.20 3.47
CA GLY A 122 38.80 2.91 4.11
C GLY A 122 37.79 1.86 3.70
N HIS A 123 37.89 0.72 4.36
CA HIS A 123 37.02 -0.43 4.18
C HIS A 123 36.40 -0.83 5.52
N TYR A 124 35.09 -1.01 5.51
CA TYR A 124 34.27 -1.17 6.70
C TYR A 124 33.20 -2.22 6.48
N GLN A 125 32.69 -2.81 7.55
CA GLN A 125 31.55 -3.71 7.54
C GLN A 125 30.56 -3.34 8.64
N PHE A 126 29.29 -3.71 8.47
CA PHE A 126 28.28 -3.42 9.47
C PHE A 126 28.26 -4.48 10.58
N THR A 127 28.09 -4.01 11.82
CA THR A 127 27.88 -4.85 13.00
C THR A 127 26.39 -5.11 13.27
N VAL A 128 25.54 -4.23 12.75
CA VAL A 128 24.08 -4.25 12.82
C VAL A 128 23.47 -4.24 11.42
N MET A 129 22.21 -4.59 11.25
CA MET A 129 21.64 -4.82 9.92
C MET A 129 21.54 -3.51 9.13
N PRO A 130 22.25 -3.37 7.99
CA PRO A 130 22.17 -2.16 7.19
C PRO A 130 20.92 -2.13 6.32
N PHE A 131 20.52 -0.92 5.94
CA PHE A 131 19.53 -0.72 4.88
C PHE A 131 20.02 -1.26 3.54
N GLY A 132 19.08 -1.71 2.69
CA GLY A 132 19.37 -2.14 1.33
C GLY A 132 19.67 -3.64 1.17
N LEU A 133 19.79 -4.40 2.25
CA LEU A 133 19.84 -5.86 2.17
C LEU A 133 18.49 -6.45 1.77
N LYS A 134 18.52 -7.41 0.85
CA LYS A 134 17.33 -8.09 0.31
C LYS A 134 16.39 -8.66 1.37
N ASN A 135 16.94 -9.28 2.40
CA ASN A 135 16.17 -9.96 3.44
C ASN A 135 15.95 -9.10 4.71
N ALA A 136 16.43 -7.85 4.74
CA ALA A 136 16.24 -7.00 5.92
C ALA A 136 14.76 -6.81 6.29
N PRO A 137 13.82 -6.57 5.36
CA PRO A 137 12.39 -6.46 5.68
C PRO A 137 11.82 -7.75 6.28
N ALA A 138 12.19 -8.92 5.74
CA ALA A 138 11.72 -10.22 6.21
C ALA A 138 12.21 -10.52 7.64
N THR A 139 13.50 -10.29 7.91
CA THR A 139 14.07 -10.43 9.25
C THR A 139 13.41 -9.49 10.26
N PHE A 140 13.17 -8.24 9.86
CA PHE A 140 12.55 -7.25 10.73
C PHE A 140 11.08 -7.59 11.04
N GLN A 141 10.30 -7.95 10.03
CA GLN A 141 8.91 -8.39 10.23
C GLN A 141 8.85 -9.61 11.16
N ARG A 142 9.79 -10.56 11.03
CA ARG A 142 9.85 -11.72 11.93
C ARG A 142 10.11 -11.32 13.37
N LEU A 143 11.06 -10.40 13.60
CA LEU A 143 11.35 -9.88 14.93
C LEU A 143 10.09 -9.24 15.53
N VAL A 144 9.45 -8.33 14.80
CA VAL A 144 8.28 -7.62 15.35
C VAL A 144 7.11 -8.57 15.59
N ASN A 145 6.89 -9.57 14.73
CA ASN A 145 5.90 -10.62 14.98
C ASN A 145 6.18 -11.40 16.27
N GLN A 146 7.45 -11.67 16.58
CA GLN A 146 7.83 -12.33 17.83
C GLN A 146 7.62 -11.42 19.05
N VAL A 147 7.94 -10.13 18.93
CA VAL A 147 7.76 -9.15 20.01
C VAL A 147 6.29 -8.91 20.31
N LEU A 148 5.43 -8.89 19.29
CA LEU A 148 3.99 -8.68 19.42
C LEU A 148 3.20 -9.99 19.58
N ALA A 149 3.87 -11.12 19.75
CA ALA A 149 3.22 -12.42 19.91
C ALA A 149 2.27 -12.40 21.12
N GLY A 150 1.01 -12.76 20.90
CA GLY A 150 -0.06 -12.72 21.91
C GLY A 150 -0.69 -11.33 22.11
N LEU A 151 -0.32 -10.32 21.31
CA LEU A 151 -0.87 -8.96 21.33
C LEU A 151 -1.57 -8.59 20.01
N GLU A 152 -1.77 -9.54 19.10
CA GLU A 152 -2.25 -9.33 17.72
C GLU A 152 -3.71 -8.86 17.64
N SER A 153 -4.47 -9.03 18.73
CA SER A 153 -5.87 -8.59 18.81
C SER A 153 -6.03 -7.07 18.89
N PHE A 154 -5.00 -6.33 19.33
CA PHE A 154 -5.02 -4.87 19.50
C PHE A 154 -3.74 -4.20 19.01
N SER A 155 -2.84 -4.94 18.37
CA SER A 155 -1.62 -4.40 17.78
C SER A 155 -1.31 -5.05 16.44
N THR A 156 -0.63 -4.30 15.59
CA THR A 156 -0.13 -4.80 14.32
C THR A 156 1.16 -4.08 13.95
N ALA A 157 1.93 -4.68 13.05
CA ALA A 157 3.15 -4.07 12.57
C ALA A 157 3.37 -4.34 11.09
N TYR A 158 3.92 -3.34 10.42
CA TYR A 158 4.43 -3.43 9.07
C TYR A 158 5.86 -2.92 9.08
N LEU A 159 6.81 -3.84 9.09
CA LEU A 159 8.23 -3.49 9.27
C LEU A 159 8.42 -2.62 10.53
N ASP A 160 8.98 -1.42 10.36
CA ASP A 160 9.29 -0.47 11.44
C ASP A 160 8.06 0.27 12.01
N ASP A 161 6.90 0.20 11.32
CA ASP A 161 5.67 0.90 11.69
C ASP A 161 4.75 0.01 12.52
N ILE A 162 4.77 0.21 13.84
CA ILE A 162 3.89 -0.49 14.80
C ILE A 162 2.67 0.36 15.07
N ALA A 163 1.49 -0.27 15.12
CA ALA A 163 0.24 0.37 15.49
C ALA A 163 -0.46 -0.38 16.62
N VAL A 164 -1.09 0.38 17.49
CA VAL A 164 -1.97 -0.09 18.56
C VAL A 164 -3.34 0.53 18.35
N PHE A 165 -4.38 -0.27 18.44
CA PHE A 165 -5.75 0.15 18.13
C PHE A 165 -6.72 -0.41 19.17
N SER A 166 -7.73 0.38 19.55
CA SER A 166 -8.69 0.01 20.59
C SER A 166 -10.04 0.70 20.39
N SER A 167 -11.10 0.09 20.89
CA SER A 167 -12.46 0.63 20.81
C SER A 167 -12.75 1.71 21.86
N THR A 168 -12.03 1.68 22.99
CA THR A 168 -12.17 2.67 24.08
C THR A 168 -10.80 3.18 24.51
N TRP A 169 -10.77 4.36 25.11
CA TRP A 169 -9.56 4.96 25.66
C TRP A 169 -9.00 4.15 26.84
N GLN A 170 -9.86 3.61 27.69
CA GLN A 170 -9.48 2.81 28.86
C GLN A 170 -8.75 1.53 28.44
N ASP A 171 -9.29 0.80 27.46
CA ASP A 171 -8.64 -0.38 26.89
C ASP A 171 -7.32 0.02 26.22
N HIS A 172 -7.30 1.17 25.55
CA HIS A 172 -6.11 1.66 24.87
C HIS A 172 -4.93 1.85 25.82
N LEU A 173 -5.14 2.41 27.01
CA LEU A 173 -4.08 2.56 28.01
C LEU A 173 -3.49 1.21 28.45
N VAL A 174 -4.35 0.20 28.62
CA VAL A 174 -3.91 -1.17 28.96
C VAL A 174 -3.11 -1.78 27.81
N HIS A 175 -3.60 -1.65 26.57
CA HIS A 175 -2.93 -2.15 25.37
C HIS A 175 -1.57 -1.49 25.15
N LEU A 176 -1.50 -0.16 25.28
CA LEU A 176 -0.25 0.60 25.19
C LEU A 176 0.77 0.11 26.20
N LYS A 177 0.38 -0.07 27.45
CA LYS A 177 1.29 -0.57 28.50
C LYS A 177 1.87 -1.94 28.15
N LYS A 178 1.04 -2.85 27.60
CA LYS A 178 1.49 -4.18 27.17
C LYS A 178 2.48 -4.09 26.00
N VAL A 179 2.15 -3.33 24.96
CA VAL A 179 2.99 -3.19 23.76
C VAL A 179 4.32 -2.50 24.08
N LEU A 180 4.29 -1.39 24.83
CA LEU A 180 5.51 -0.68 25.23
C LEU A 180 6.41 -1.57 26.11
N LYS A 181 5.83 -2.38 27.01
CA LYS A 181 6.58 -3.34 27.81
C LYS A 181 7.21 -4.45 26.95
N ALA A 182 6.51 -4.93 25.93
CA ALA A 182 7.04 -5.91 25.00
C ALA A 182 8.24 -5.35 24.21
N LEU A 183 8.10 -4.11 23.68
CA LEU A 183 9.18 -3.41 22.98
C LEU A 183 10.39 -3.16 23.88
N GLN A 184 10.15 -2.72 25.12
CA GLN A 184 11.19 -2.53 26.12
C GLN A 184 11.93 -3.84 26.44
N SER A 185 11.19 -4.94 26.61
CA SER A 185 11.78 -6.26 26.91
C SER A 185 12.62 -6.80 25.76
N ALA A 186 12.28 -6.43 24.52
CA ALA A 186 13.05 -6.76 23.33
C ALA A 186 14.25 -5.82 23.09
N GLY A 187 14.42 -4.78 23.91
CA GLY A 187 15.48 -3.77 23.73
C GLY A 187 15.25 -2.85 22.52
N LEU A 188 14.01 -2.74 22.04
CA LEU A 188 13.69 -1.91 20.88
C LEU A 188 13.42 -0.47 21.29
N SER A 189 14.06 0.45 20.56
CA SER A 189 13.98 1.89 20.77
C SER A 189 13.05 2.55 19.76
N ILE A 190 12.13 3.37 20.27
CA ILE A 190 11.12 4.07 19.48
C ILE A 190 11.55 5.52 19.27
N LYS A 191 11.25 6.09 18.09
CA LYS A 191 11.49 7.49 17.78
C LYS A 191 10.33 8.35 18.27
N ALA A 192 10.44 8.87 19.49
CA ALA A 192 9.39 9.66 20.14
C ALA A 192 8.84 10.81 19.27
N SER A 193 9.70 11.51 18.52
CA SER A 193 9.29 12.65 17.67
C SER A 193 8.41 12.29 16.46
N LYS A 194 8.24 11.00 16.17
CA LYS A 194 7.36 10.50 15.12
C LYS A 194 6.17 9.69 15.63
N CYS A 195 6.06 9.51 16.95
CA CYS A 195 4.97 8.75 17.53
C CYS A 195 3.68 9.58 17.51
N GLN A 196 2.56 8.94 17.20
CA GLN A 196 1.22 9.49 17.42
C GLN A 196 0.60 8.64 18.52
N ILE A 197 0.17 9.23 19.63
CA ILE A 197 -0.33 8.46 20.79
C ILE A 197 -1.74 8.92 21.13
N GLY A 198 -2.67 7.97 21.21
CA GLY A 198 -4.02 8.18 21.72
C GLY A 198 -4.89 9.10 20.87
N GLN A 199 -4.74 9.06 19.55
CA GLN A 199 -5.49 9.91 18.64
C GLN A 199 -6.71 9.17 18.08
N GLY A 200 -7.76 9.91 17.71
CA GLY A 200 -8.94 9.35 17.03
C GLY A 200 -8.67 8.99 15.56
N THR A 201 -7.70 9.67 14.94
CA THR A 201 -7.17 9.36 13.62
C THR A 201 -5.65 9.46 13.63
N VAL A 202 -4.98 8.60 12.86
CA VAL A 202 -3.51 8.59 12.75
C VAL A 202 -3.08 8.39 11.30
N VAL A 203 -1.88 8.86 10.98
CA VAL A 203 -1.23 8.50 9.72
C VAL A 203 -0.57 7.13 9.85
N TYR A 204 -1.00 6.16 9.04
CA TYR A 204 -0.44 4.80 8.98
C TYR A 204 -0.33 4.31 7.53
N LEU A 205 0.84 3.79 7.13
CA LEU A 205 1.09 3.25 5.78
C LEU A 205 0.59 4.14 4.64
N GLY A 206 0.79 5.45 4.73
CA GLY A 206 0.39 6.39 3.69
C GLY A 206 -1.10 6.73 3.63
N HIS A 207 -1.87 6.37 4.65
CA HIS A 207 -3.29 6.67 4.80
C HIS A 207 -3.57 7.38 6.13
N LEU A 208 -4.62 8.18 6.17
CA LEU A 208 -5.23 8.65 7.40
C LEU A 208 -6.30 7.63 7.80
N VAL A 209 -6.17 7.03 8.98
CA VAL A 209 -7.03 5.92 9.44
C VAL A 209 -7.58 6.21 10.83
N GLY A 210 -8.83 5.83 11.07
CA GLY A 210 -9.49 5.91 12.38
C GLY A 210 -10.91 6.44 12.32
N GLY A 211 -11.65 6.33 13.43
CA GLY A 211 -13.04 6.82 13.50
C GLY A 211 -14.00 6.11 12.54
N GLY A 212 -13.67 4.88 12.12
CA GLY A 212 -14.42 4.13 11.12
C GLY A 212 -14.13 4.55 9.67
N GLN A 213 -13.13 5.39 9.42
CA GLN A 213 -12.83 5.94 8.09
C GLN A 213 -11.38 5.67 7.68
N ILE A 214 -11.17 5.55 6.37
CA ILE A 214 -9.87 5.36 5.73
C ILE A 214 -9.79 6.35 4.58
N GLN A 215 -8.74 7.16 4.56
CA GLN A 215 -8.54 8.22 3.56
C GLN A 215 -7.10 8.24 3.05
N PRO A 216 -6.85 8.61 1.77
CA PRO A 216 -5.51 8.89 1.29
C PRO A 216 -4.95 10.17 1.94
N LEU A 217 -3.63 10.27 2.08
CA LEU A 217 -3.01 11.47 2.59
C LEU A 217 -3.07 12.63 1.59
N GLN A 218 -3.54 13.80 2.03
CA GLN A 218 -3.63 15.01 1.20
C GLN A 218 -2.31 15.39 0.50
N PRO A 219 -1.13 15.36 1.16
CA PRO A 219 0.14 15.63 0.46
C PRO A 219 0.44 14.66 -0.69
N LYS A 220 -0.03 13.41 -0.59
CA LYS A 220 0.16 12.39 -1.64
C LYS A 220 -0.81 12.63 -2.80
N ILE A 221 -2.05 13.03 -2.50
CA ILE A 221 -3.01 13.49 -3.52
C ILE A 221 -2.45 14.72 -4.25
N GLN A 222 -1.93 15.71 -3.50
CA GLN A 222 -1.32 16.90 -4.09
C GLN A 222 -0.15 16.57 -5.03
N THR A 223 0.70 15.62 -4.63
CA THR A 223 1.79 15.14 -5.50
C THR A 223 1.27 14.55 -6.82
N ILE A 224 0.11 13.90 -6.81
CA ILE A 224 -0.54 13.35 -8.01
C ILE A 224 -1.15 14.49 -8.86
N LEU A 225 -1.74 15.49 -8.21
CA LEU A 225 -2.28 16.69 -8.86
C LEU A 225 -1.22 17.52 -9.56
N ASP A 226 -0.05 17.69 -8.94
CA ASP A 226 1.06 18.47 -9.50
C ASP A 226 1.86 17.67 -10.52
N TRP A 227 1.51 16.39 -10.73
CA TRP A 227 2.23 15.53 -11.65
C TRP A 227 2.05 16.01 -13.09
N VAL A 228 3.19 16.18 -13.77
CA VAL A 228 3.27 16.57 -15.19
C VAL A 228 3.18 15.34 -16.08
N ALA A 229 2.54 15.46 -17.24
CA ALA A 229 2.39 14.39 -18.23
C ALA A 229 3.72 13.62 -18.46
N PRO A 230 3.76 12.31 -18.13
CA PRO A 230 4.94 11.47 -18.30
C PRO A 230 5.46 11.43 -19.76
N LYS A 231 6.77 11.59 -19.93
CA LYS A 231 7.44 11.53 -21.25
C LYS A 231 8.12 10.18 -21.51
N THR A 232 8.27 9.36 -20.48
CA THR A 232 9.02 8.09 -20.53
C THR A 232 8.27 6.96 -19.86
N GLN A 233 8.53 5.72 -20.28
CA GLN A 233 7.90 4.54 -19.65
C GLN A 233 8.17 4.45 -18.15
N THR A 234 9.36 4.89 -17.71
CA THR A 234 9.72 4.88 -16.28
C THR A 234 8.85 5.85 -15.49
N GLN A 235 8.58 7.05 -16.03
CA GLN A 235 7.67 8.01 -15.41
C GLN A 235 6.22 7.51 -15.41
N VAL A 236 5.77 6.87 -16.49
CA VAL A 236 4.43 6.25 -16.55
C VAL A 236 4.30 5.14 -15.49
N ARG A 237 5.30 4.25 -15.38
CA ARG A 237 5.32 3.20 -14.35
C ARG A 237 5.35 3.76 -12.94
N ALA A 238 6.09 4.85 -12.70
CA ALA A 238 6.11 5.52 -11.40
C ALA A 238 4.72 6.10 -11.05
N PHE A 239 4.08 6.78 -12.00
CA PHE A 239 2.73 7.34 -11.83
C PHE A 239 1.67 6.25 -11.59
N LEU A 240 1.68 5.18 -12.40
CA LEU A 240 0.79 4.02 -12.22
C LEU A 240 1.07 3.26 -10.92
N GLY A 241 2.33 3.21 -10.48
CA GLY A 241 2.70 2.61 -9.20
C GLY A 241 2.11 3.39 -8.02
N LEU A 242 2.23 4.72 -8.04
CA LEU A 242 1.71 5.59 -6.98
C LEU A 242 0.17 5.59 -6.96
N THR A 243 -0.48 5.84 -8.10
CA THR A 243 -1.95 5.83 -8.19
C THR A 243 -2.52 4.43 -7.97
N GLY A 244 -1.79 3.39 -8.36
CA GLY A 244 -2.17 1.99 -8.16
C GLY A 244 -2.20 1.57 -6.69
N TYR A 245 -1.42 2.24 -5.83
CA TYR A 245 -1.50 2.06 -4.38
C TYR A 245 -2.88 2.49 -3.84
N TYR A 246 -3.44 3.57 -4.38
CA TYR A 246 -4.74 4.13 -3.99
C TYR A 246 -5.91 3.67 -4.88
N ARG A 247 -5.72 2.65 -5.73
CA ARG A 247 -6.76 2.18 -6.65
C ARG A 247 -8.07 1.79 -5.94
N ARG A 248 -8.01 1.39 -4.66
CA ARG A 248 -9.19 1.00 -3.87
C ARG A 248 -10.14 2.17 -3.58
N PHE A 249 -9.69 3.40 -3.80
CA PHE A 249 -10.47 4.63 -3.65
C PHE A 249 -11.08 5.10 -4.98
N VAL A 250 -10.66 4.54 -6.12
CA VAL A 250 -11.06 5.04 -7.45
C VAL A 250 -12.01 4.06 -8.12
N LYS A 251 -13.27 4.47 -8.28
CA LYS A 251 -14.26 3.73 -9.08
C LYS A 251 -13.76 3.59 -10.51
N GLY A 252 -13.75 2.37 -11.03
CA GLY A 252 -13.36 2.11 -12.42
C GLY A 252 -11.87 2.33 -12.75
N TYR A 253 -10.97 2.38 -11.75
CA TYR A 253 -9.52 2.59 -11.95
C TYR A 253 -8.92 1.81 -13.14
N GLY A 254 -9.20 0.51 -13.23
CA GLY A 254 -8.67 -0.37 -14.27
C GLY A 254 -9.08 0.00 -15.69
N SER A 255 -10.27 0.59 -15.86
CA SER A 255 -10.71 1.11 -17.16
C SER A 255 -9.97 2.41 -17.49
N ILE A 256 -9.88 3.33 -16.52
CA ILE A 256 -9.21 4.63 -16.67
C ILE A 256 -7.74 4.45 -17.07
N VAL A 257 -7.00 3.58 -16.38
CA VAL A 257 -5.55 3.41 -16.63
C VAL A 257 -5.21 2.57 -17.86
N THR A 258 -6.21 2.15 -18.66
CA THR A 258 -5.99 1.23 -19.79
C THR A 258 -4.97 1.79 -20.78
N ALA A 259 -5.20 3.01 -21.29
CA ALA A 259 -4.30 3.67 -22.24
C ALA A 259 -2.89 3.84 -21.65
N LEU A 260 -2.79 4.26 -20.38
CA LEU A 260 -1.52 4.46 -19.70
C LEU A 260 -0.75 3.15 -19.50
N THR A 261 -1.45 2.05 -19.20
CA THR A 261 -0.84 0.74 -18.97
C THR A 261 -0.23 0.18 -20.26
N GLU A 262 -0.86 0.41 -21.42
CA GLU A 262 -0.35 -0.02 -22.72
C GLU A 262 1.02 0.59 -23.04
N LEU A 263 1.23 1.86 -22.65
CA LEU A 263 2.50 2.55 -22.79
C LEU A 263 3.65 1.89 -22.01
N THR A 264 3.34 1.07 -20.99
CA THR A 264 4.35 0.37 -20.19
C THR A 264 4.77 -1.00 -20.74
N SER A 265 4.12 -1.47 -21.82
CA SER A 265 4.39 -2.75 -22.44
C SER A 265 5.81 -2.86 -22.98
N LYS A 266 6.41 -4.05 -22.90
CA LYS A 266 7.76 -4.32 -23.46
C LYS A 266 7.82 -4.12 -24.99
N LYS A 267 6.68 -4.17 -25.67
CA LYS A 267 6.56 -3.95 -27.12
C LYS A 267 6.65 -2.47 -27.52
N MET A 268 6.46 -1.56 -26.57
CA MET A 268 6.45 -0.11 -26.85
C MET A 268 7.85 0.51 -26.71
N PRO A 269 8.15 1.58 -27.47
CA PRO A 269 9.40 2.32 -27.33
C PRO A 269 9.53 2.98 -25.94
N LYS A 270 10.78 3.15 -25.46
CA LYS A 270 11.06 3.76 -24.15
C LYS A 270 10.58 5.22 -24.04
N LYS A 271 10.65 5.95 -25.17
CA LYS A 271 10.02 7.26 -25.33
C LYS A 271 8.55 7.03 -25.64
N VAL A 272 7.69 7.62 -24.83
CA VAL A 272 6.24 7.40 -24.89
C VAL A 272 5.66 8.31 -25.98
N ASN A 273 4.87 7.75 -26.89
CA ASN A 273 4.00 8.55 -27.74
C ASN A 273 2.75 8.87 -26.92
N TRP A 274 2.63 10.12 -26.48
CA TRP A 274 1.54 10.55 -25.60
C TRP A 274 0.35 10.98 -26.45
N THR A 275 -0.68 10.13 -26.50
CA THR A 275 -1.88 10.39 -27.32
C THR A 275 -2.94 11.19 -26.55
N VAL A 276 -3.98 11.65 -27.25
CA VAL A 276 -5.11 12.35 -26.64
C VAL A 276 -5.82 11.46 -25.62
N GLU A 277 -5.98 10.18 -25.92
CA GLU A 277 -6.57 9.19 -25.00
C GLU A 277 -5.70 9.01 -23.74
N CYS A 278 -4.37 9.07 -23.88
CA CYS A 278 -3.47 9.02 -22.73
C CYS A 278 -3.63 10.26 -21.85
N GLN A 279 -3.77 11.44 -22.45
CA GLN A 279 -4.00 12.68 -21.72
C GLN A 279 -5.34 12.66 -20.99
N GLN A 280 -6.41 12.25 -21.67
CA GLN A 280 -7.73 12.10 -21.06
C GLN A 280 -7.69 11.11 -19.88
N ALA A 281 -7.11 9.93 -20.06
CA ALA A 281 -6.95 8.95 -18.99
C ALA A 281 -6.16 9.50 -17.79
N PHE A 282 -5.11 10.29 -18.06
CA PHE A 282 -4.29 10.92 -17.03
C PHE A 282 -5.08 11.97 -16.23
N ASP A 283 -5.80 12.86 -16.92
CA ASP A 283 -6.58 13.92 -16.27
C ASP A 283 -7.78 13.37 -15.52
N THR A 284 -8.50 12.40 -16.09
CA THR A 284 -9.60 11.69 -15.41
C THR A 284 -9.11 11.01 -14.14
N LEU A 285 -7.93 10.37 -14.17
CA LEU A 285 -7.39 9.73 -12.98
C LEU A 285 -7.01 10.75 -11.90
N LYS A 286 -6.43 11.89 -12.29
CA LYS A 286 -6.11 12.97 -11.35
C LYS A 286 -7.37 13.51 -10.68
N GLN A 287 -8.42 13.79 -11.47
CA GLN A 287 -9.70 14.24 -10.94
C GLN A 287 -10.32 13.21 -9.98
N ALA A 288 -10.35 11.93 -10.37
CA ALA A 288 -10.91 10.86 -9.55
C ALA A 288 -10.15 10.63 -8.23
N MET A 289 -8.85 10.96 -8.19
CA MET A 289 -8.05 10.92 -6.97
C MET A 289 -8.33 12.10 -6.02
N CYS A 290 -8.82 13.23 -6.55
CA CYS A 290 -9.20 14.40 -5.76
C CYS A 290 -10.60 14.29 -5.19
N SER A 291 -11.53 13.75 -5.98
CA SER A 291 -12.87 13.41 -5.51
C SER A 291 -12.93 12.05 -4.83
N ALA A 292 -11.76 11.45 -4.52
CA ALA A 292 -11.67 10.13 -3.95
C ALA A 292 -12.52 10.05 -2.65
N PRO A 293 -13.54 9.19 -2.61
CA PRO A 293 -14.41 9.08 -1.46
C PRO A 293 -13.64 8.58 -0.25
N VAL A 294 -14.08 9.04 0.92
CA VAL A 294 -13.72 8.44 2.20
C VAL A 294 -14.22 6.99 2.20
N LEU A 295 -13.30 6.04 2.35
CA LEU A 295 -13.70 4.64 2.48
C LEU A 295 -14.10 4.38 3.93
N LYS A 296 -15.19 3.64 4.11
CA LYS A 296 -15.58 3.13 5.42
C LYS A 296 -14.71 1.91 5.77
N ALA A 297 -14.24 1.84 7.01
CA ALA A 297 -13.59 0.64 7.50
C ALA A 297 -14.62 -0.52 7.54
N PRO A 298 -14.25 -1.75 7.16
CA PRO A 298 -15.20 -2.86 7.11
C PRO A 298 -15.73 -3.19 8.52
N ASP A 299 -17.06 -3.22 8.66
CA ASP A 299 -17.76 -3.62 9.88
C ASP A 299 -18.41 -4.99 9.67
N TYR A 300 -17.79 -6.06 10.18
CA TYR A 300 -18.29 -7.42 10.00
C TYR A 300 -19.63 -7.72 10.69
N SER A 301 -20.15 -6.80 11.51
CA SER A 301 -21.51 -6.91 12.08
C SER A 301 -22.60 -6.47 11.10
N LYS A 302 -22.25 -5.71 10.05
CA LYS A 302 -23.17 -5.18 9.04
C LYS A 302 -23.11 -6.00 7.76
N GLN A 303 -24.24 -6.08 7.05
CA GLN A 303 -24.31 -6.77 5.77
C GLN A 303 -23.46 -6.06 4.71
N PHE A 304 -22.67 -6.82 3.95
CA PHE A 304 -21.95 -6.31 2.79
C PHE A 304 -22.85 -6.26 1.56
N ILE A 305 -22.67 -5.23 0.73
CA ILE A 305 -23.32 -5.08 -0.57
C ILE A 305 -22.23 -5.03 -1.64
N VAL A 306 -22.36 -5.88 -2.66
CA VAL A 306 -21.45 -5.95 -3.80
C VAL A 306 -22.20 -5.52 -5.05
N GLN A 307 -21.87 -4.34 -5.56
CA GLN A 307 -22.41 -3.82 -6.81
C GLN A 307 -21.40 -4.06 -7.93
N THR A 308 -21.78 -4.82 -8.96
CA THR A 308 -20.90 -5.15 -10.09
C THR A 308 -21.33 -4.44 -11.36
N ASP A 309 -20.35 -4.03 -12.16
CA ASP A 309 -20.55 -3.42 -13.47
C ASP A 309 -19.59 -4.03 -14.50
N ALA A 310 -20.06 -4.17 -15.74
CA ALA A 310 -19.31 -4.73 -16.84
C ALA A 310 -19.49 -3.89 -18.10
N SER A 311 -18.36 -3.48 -18.70
CA SER A 311 -18.33 -2.82 -19.99
C SER A 311 -17.64 -3.69 -21.04
N GLU A 312 -17.58 -3.21 -22.28
CA GLU A 312 -16.85 -3.89 -23.35
C GLU A 312 -15.35 -4.03 -23.06
N HIS A 313 -14.79 -3.09 -22.30
CA HIS A 313 -13.35 -2.95 -22.11
C HIS A 313 -12.89 -3.40 -20.71
N GLY A 314 -13.78 -3.41 -19.71
CA GLY A 314 -13.42 -3.65 -18.33
C GLY A 314 -14.58 -4.11 -17.45
N ILE A 315 -14.24 -4.57 -16.26
CA ILE A 315 -15.18 -4.95 -15.21
C ILE A 315 -14.81 -4.23 -13.92
N GLY A 316 -15.81 -3.94 -13.10
CA GLY A 316 -15.64 -3.27 -11.82
C GLY A 316 -16.64 -3.76 -10.78
N ALA A 317 -16.32 -3.51 -9.52
CA ALA A 317 -17.29 -3.61 -8.45
C ALA A 317 -16.99 -2.63 -7.32
N VAL A 318 -18.04 -2.28 -6.60
CA VAL A 318 -18.00 -1.54 -5.34
C VAL A 318 -18.42 -2.50 -4.24
N LEU A 319 -17.60 -2.62 -3.21
CA LEU A 319 -17.99 -3.20 -1.93
C LEU A 319 -18.46 -2.05 -1.04
N SER A 320 -19.68 -2.11 -0.54
CA SER A 320 -20.27 -1.09 0.32
C SER A 320 -20.98 -1.71 1.53
N GLN A 321 -21.25 -0.88 2.53
CA GLN A 321 -22.10 -1.19 3.67
C GLN A 321 -23.04 -0.02 3.92
N THR A 322 -24.29 -0.32 4.24
CA THR A 322 -25.30 0.70 4.53
C THR A 322 -25.04 1.29 5.92
N ASN A 323 -25.01 2.62 6.01
CA ASN A 323 -24.92 3.34 7.27
C ASN A 323 -26.26 3.35 8.00
N ASP A 324 -26.29 3.93 9.20
CA ASP A 324 -27.51 3.98 10.02
C ASP A 324 -28.60 4.88 9.40
N ASP A 325 -28.21 5.77 8.47
CA ASP A 325 -29.10 6.64 7.69
C ASP A 325 -29.64 5.99 6.40
N GLY A 326 -29.32 4.72 6.13
CA GLY A 326 -29.76 4.02 4.92
C GLY A 326 -28.96 4.33 3.64
N LEU A 327 -27.83 5.03 3.73
CA LEU A 327 -26.93 5.34 2.62
C LEU A 327 -25.79 4.32 2.50
N ASP A 328 -25.54 3.85 1.28
CA ASP A 328 -24.46 2.91 0.98
C ASP A 328 -23.09 3.63 1.00
N GLN A 329 -22.23 3.25 1.94
CA GLN A 329 -20.87 3.79 2.06
C GLN A 329 -19.84 2.81 1.46
N PRO A 330 -18.92 3.27 0.59
CA PRO A 330 -17.95 2.40 -0.05
C PRO A 330 -16.87 1.95 0.95
N VAL A 331 -16.60 0.65 0.99
CA VAL A 331 -15.49 0.02 1.72
C VAL A 331 -14.29 -0.16 0.80
N ALA A 332 -14.53 -0.56 -0.45
CA ALA A 332 -13.49 -0.71 -1.47
C ALA A 332 -14.04 -0.66 -2.89
N PHE A 333 -13.28 -0.04 -3.80
CA PHE A 333 -13.48 -0.14 -5.24
C PHE A 333 -12.51 -1.17 -5.84
N ILE A 334 -13.00 -2.04 -6.70
CA ILE A 334 -12.17 -2.97 -7.48
C ILE A 334 -12.50 -2.83 -8.96
N SER A 335 -11.48 -2.94 -9.81
CA SER A 335 -11.67 -2.92 -11.26
C SER A 335 -10.52 -3.60 -11.98
N ARG A 336 -10.81 -4.09 -13.18
CA ARG A 336 -9.84 -4.76 -14.05
C ARG A 336 -10.24 -4.64 -15.50
N ARG A 337 -9.25 -4.42 -16.37
CA ARG A 337 -9.41 -4.54 -17.81
C ARG A 337 -9.71 -5.98 -18.23
N LEU A 338 -10.62 -6.15 -19.18
CA LEU A 338 -10.88 -7.45 -19.81
C LEU A 338 -9.74 -7.83 -20.77
N LEU A 339 -9.36 -9.11 -20.76
CA LEU A 339 -8.40 -9.65 -21.73
C LEU A 339 -9.01 -9.67 -23.13
N PRO A 340 -8.22 -9.68 -24.22
CA PRO A 340 -8.75 -9.71 -25.60
C PRO A 340 -9.68 -10.89 -25.91
N ARG A 341 -9.55 -12.00 -25.17
CA ARG A 341 -10.49 -13.14 -25.27
C ARG A 341 -11.80 -12.92 -24.52
N GLU A 342 -11.77 -12.12 -23.45
CA GLU A 342 -12.90 -11.84 -22.57
C GLU A 342 -13.76 -10.70 -23.13
N GLN A 343 -13.15 -9.76 -23.86
CA GLN A 343 -13.86 -8.68 -24.56
C GLN A 343 -14.82 -9.22 -25.62
N ARG A 344 -14.47 -10.36 -26.24
CA ARG A 344 -15.28 -11.08 -27.25
C ARG A 344 -16.46 -11.86 -26.67
N TRP A 345 -16.58 -11.94 -25.34
CA TRP A 345 -17.74 -12.57 -24.70
C TRP A 345 -19.00 -11.72 -24.88
N SER A 346 -20.16 -12.37 -24.82
CA SER A 346 -21.44 -11.66 -24.84
C SER A 346 -21.58 -10.76 -23.60
N ALA A 347 -22.46 -9.75 -23.65
CA ALA A 347 -22.72 -8.88 -22.50
C ALA A 347 -23.05 -9.68 -21.23
N ILE A 348 -23.94 -10.66 -21.35
CA ILE A 348 -24.37 -11.56 -20.27
C ILE A 348 -23.19 -12.33 -19.67
N GLU A 349 -22.28 -12.82 -20.52
CA GLU A 349 -21.09 -13.54 -20.07
C GLU A 349 -20.09 -12.61 -19.36
N ARG A 350 -19.95 -11.36 -19.81
CA ARG A 350 -19.09 -10.36 -19.18
C ARG A 350 -19.61 -9.95 -17.81
N GLU A 351 -20.92 -9.73 -17.68
CA GLU A 351 -21.58 -9.44 -16.39
C GLU A 351 -21.46 -10.62 -15.42
N ALA A 352 -21.74 -11.84 -15.87
CA ALA A 352 -21.58 -13.04 -15.06
C ALA A 352 -20.14 -13.20 -14.58
N PHE A 353 -19.19 -12.91 -15.46
CA PHE A 353 -17.78 -12.91 -15.09
C PHE A 353 -17.41 -11.77 -14.14
N ALA A 354 -18.00 -10.58 -14.28
CA ALA A 354 -17.79 -9.46 -13.37
C ALA A 354 -18.18 -9.83 -11.95
N VAL A 355 -19.31 -10.52 -11.76
CA VAL A 355 -19.71 -11.06 -10.46
C VAL A 355 -18.69 -12.09 -9.95
N VAL A 356 -18.41 -13.13 -10.73
CA VAL A 356 -17.50 -14.22 -10.30
C VAL A 356 -16.11 -13.69 -9.94
N TRP A 357 -15.59 -12.75 -10.74
CA TRP A 357 -14.30 -12.12 -10.49
C TRP A 357 -14.33 -11.24 -9.24
N SER A 358 -15.37 -10.43 -9.08
CA SER A 358 -15.50 -9.53 -7.93
C SER A 358 -15.61 -10.30 -6.62
N LEU A 359 -16.44 -11.34 -6.58
CA LEU A 359 -16.60 -12.19 -5.40
C LEU A 359 -15.31 -12.93 -5.04
N LYS A 360 -14.55 -13.40 -6.04
CA LYS A 360 -13.21 -13.98 -5.78
C LYS A 360 -12.23 -12.95 -5.25
N LYS A 361 -12.26 -11.73 -5.77
CA LYS A 361 -11.34 -10.66 -5.40
C LYS A 361 -11.63 -10.13 -4.01
N LEU A 362 -12.91 -10.01 -3.65
CA LEU A 362 -13.42 -9.53 -2.36
C LEU A 362 -13.62 -10.65 -1.34
N ARG A 363 -13.26 -11.89 -1.69
CA ARG A 363 -13.33 -13.05 -0.79
C ARG A 363 -12.76 -12.79 0.62
N PRO A 364 -11.65 -12.04 0.82
CA PRO A 364 -11.18 -11.72 2.17
C PRO A 364 -12.17 -10.99 3.06
N TYR A 365 -13.10 -10.21 2.48
CA TYR A 365 -14.17 -9.52 3.22
C TYR A 365 -15.45 -10.35 3.33
N LEU A 366 -15.77 -11.12 2.28
CA LEU A 366 -17.08 -11.76 2.08
C LEU A 366 -17.15 -13.21 2.59
N PHE A 367 -16.02 -13.88 2.76
CA PHE A 367 -16.04 -15.29 3.12
C PHE A 367 -16.47 -15.47 4.59
N GLY A 368 -17.50 -16.28 4.81
CA GLY A 368 -18.08 -16.51 6.14
C GLY A 368 -19.14 -15.49 6.56
N THR A 369 -19.49 -14.53 5.71
CA THR A 369 -20.57 -13.57 5.94
C THR A 369 -21.72 -13.79 4.96
N HIS A 370 -22.93 -13.38 5.34
CA HIS A 370 -24.08 -13.29 4.45
C HIS A 370 -24.09 -11.91 3.80
N PHE A 371 -24.16 -11.83 2.46
CA PHE A 371 -24.07 -10.57 1.74
C PHE A 371 -25.00 -10.47 0.54
N LEU A 372 -25.17 -9.25 0.02
CA LEU A 372 -26.04 -8.93 -1.10
C LEU A 372 -25.21 -8.65 -2.36
N VAL A 373 -25.59 -9.25 -3.48
CA VAL A 373 -25.03 -8.94 -4.81
C VAL A 373 -26.07 -8.19 -5.63
N GLN A 374 -25.75 -6.94 -5.99
CA GLN A 374 -26.58 -6.10 -6.86
C GLN A 374 -25.97 -6.05 -8.26
N THR A 375 -26.78 -6.40 -9.26
CA THR A 375 -26.40 -6.38 -10.68
C THR A 375 -27.54 -5.84 -11.54
N ASP A 376 -27.15 -5.15 -12.60
CA ASP A 376 -27.97 -4.57 -13.65
C ASP A 376 -28.63 -5.60 -14.58
N HIS A 377 -28.23 -6.86 -14.51
CA HIS A 377 -28.76 -7.94 -15.34
C HIS A 377 -29.11 -9.18 -14.51
N ARG A 378 -29.55 -10.29 -15.14
CA ARG A 378 -29.83 -11.58 -14.47
C ARG A 378 -28.74 -12.64 -14.70
N PRO A 379 -27.43 -12.34 -14.54
CA PRO A 379 -26.35 -13.24 -14.92
C PRO A 379 -26.31 -14.51 -14.08
N LEU A 380 -26.76 -14.47 -12.82
CA LEU A 380 -26.75 -15.63 -11.92
C LEU A 380 -27.90 -16.61 -12.16
N LYS A 381 -29.08 -16.12 -12.58
CA LYS A 381 -30.15 -17.01 -13.07
C LYS A 381 -29.69 -17.77 -14.31
N TRP A 382 -28.94 -17.12 -15.19
CA TRP A 382 -28.29 -17.75 -16.33
C TRP A 382 -27.21 -18.76 -15.91
N LEU A 383 -26.33 -18.38 -14.98
CA LEU A 383 -25.23 -19.23 -14.47
C LEU A 383 -25.75 -20.51 -13.78
N MET A 384 -26.83 -20.41 -13.00
CA MET A 384 -27.45 -21.56 -12.34
C MET A 384 -28.25 -22.45 -13.30
N LYS A 385 -28.86 -21.87 -14.35
CA LYS A 385 -29.66 -22.61 -15.35
C LYS A 385 -28.77 -23.38 -16.35
N MET A 386 -27.63 -22.83 -16.75
CA MET A 386 -26.76 -23.39 -17.81
C MET A 386 -25.53 -24.16 -17.28
N LYS A 387 -25.44 -24.41 -15.96
CA LYS A 387 -24.28 -25.06 -15.33
C LYS A 387 -23.98 -26.49 -15.82
N GLY A 388 -24.98 -27.18 -16.38
CA GLY A 388 -24.84 -28.55 -16.88
C GLY A 388 -24.25 -28.66 -18.29
N GLU A 389 -24.36 -27.62 -19.11
CA GLU A 389 -24.04 -27.67 -20.55
C GLU A 389 -22.71 -26.99 -20.91
N ASN A 390 -22.21 -26.09 -20.05
CA ASN A 390 -20.99 -25.32 -20.31
C ASN A 390 -19.93 -25.49 -19.20
N PRO A 391 -18.78 -26.14 -19.48
CA PRO A 391 -17.70 -26.34 -18.51
C PRO A 391 -17.17 -25.05 -17.86
N LYS A 392 -17.27 -23.90 -18.54
CA LYS A 392 -16.89 -22.59 -17.99
C LYS A 392 -17.82 -22.18 -16.85
N LEU A 393 -19.12 -22.33 -17.07
CA LEU A 393 -20.15 -21.94 -16.10
C LEU A 393 -20.20 -22.88 -14.91
N LEU A 394 -19.98 -24.17 -15.14
CA LEU A 394 -19.79 -25.15 -14.07
C LEU A 394 -18.65 -24.73 -13.14
N ARG A 395 -17.49 -24.37 -13.71
CA ARG A 395 -16.33 -23.93 -12.93
C ARG A 395 -16.58 -22.64 -12.16
N TRP A 396 -17.36 -21.72 -12.72
CA TRP A 396 -17.77 -20.50 -12.03
C TRP A 396 -18.73 -20.81 -10.88
N SER A 397 -19.73 -21.65 -11.10
CA SER A 397 -20.70 -22.08 -10.08
C SER A 397 -20.01 -22.75 -8.89
N ILE A 398 -19.11 -23.71 -9.15
CA ILE A 398 -18.32 -24.38 -8.11
C ILE A 398 -17.52 -23.35 -7.29
N SER A 399 -16.94 -22.34 -7.94
CA SER A 399 -16.14 -21.34 -7.23
C SER A 399 -16.94 -20.39 -6.34
N LEU A 400 -18.26 -20.30 -6.56
CA LEU A 400 -19.18 -19.49 -5.75
C LEU A 400 -19.91 -20.32 -4.69
N GLN A 401 -19.91 -21.65 -4.79
CA GLN A 401 -20.67 -22.55 -3.91
C GLN A 401 -20.32 -22.39 -2.42
N GLY A 402 -19.08 -22.00 -2.09
CA GLY A 402 -18.66 -21.74 -0.71
C GLY A 402 -18.95 -20.33 -0.21
N MET A 403 -19.76 -19.53 -0.90
CA MET A 403 -20.14 -18.18 -0.49
C MET A 403 -21.66 -18.11 -0.27
N ASP A 404 -22.08 -17.39 0.76
CA ASP A 404 -23.48 -17.21 1.11
C ASP A 404 -23.95 -15.82 0.71
N PHE A 405 -24.77 -15.73 -0.34
CA PHE A 405 -25.25 -14.46 -0.84
C PHE A 405 -26.60 -14.56 -1.54
N ILE A 406 -27.33 -13.43 -1.50
CA ILE A 406 -28.55 -13.20 -2.28
C ILE A 406 -28.27 -12.26 -3.44
N VAL A 407 -29.09 -12.33 -4.48
CA VAL A 407 -28.94 -11.54 -5.70
C VAL A 407 -30.16 -10.67 -5.88
N GLU A 408 -29.92 -9.37 -5.97
CA GLU A 408 -30.95 -8.38 -6.28
C GLU A 408 -30.65 -7.72 -7.62
N HIS A 409 -31.70 -7.57 -8.42
CA HIS A 409 -31.62 -6.83 -9.66
C HIS A 409 -31.89 -5.35 -9.36
N ARG A 410 -30.93 -4.49 -9.68
CA ARG A 410 -31.05 -3.04 -9.53
C ARG A 410 -30.78 -2.36 -10.88
N PRO A 411 -31.73 -1.61 -11.45
CA PRO A 411 -31.54 -0.95 -12.74
C PRO A 411 -30.36 0.03 -12.73
N GLY A 412 -29.64 0.13 -13.85
CA GLY A 412 -28.48 1.00 -14.10
C GLY A 412 -28.59 2.43 -13.55
N THR A 413 -29.79 3.01 -13.64
CA THR A 413 -30.10 4.40 -13.24
C THR A 413 -30.12 4.63 -11.72
N ALA A 414 -30.20 3.58 -10.91
CA ALA A 414 -30.18 3.68 -9.45
C ALA A 414 -28.76 3.52 -8.84
N HIS A 415 -27.72 3.35 -9.66
CA HIS A 415 -26.31 3.30 -9.23
C HIS A 415 -25.65 4.68 -9.03
N ALA A 416 -26.43 5.76 -9.16
CA ALA A 416 -25.97 7.15 -8.96
C ALA A 416 -25.77 7.53 -7.48
N ASN A 417 -26.13 6.66 -6.53
CA ASN A 417 -26.17 6.99 -5.10
C ASN A 417 -24.79 7.15 -4.41
N ALA A 418 -23.70 7.18 -5.17
CA ALA A 418 -22.36 7.47 -4.66
C ALA A 418 -21.91 8.93 -4.89
N ASP A 419 -22.85 9.86 -5.14
CA ASP A 419 -22.56 11.28 -5.41
C ASP A 419 -22.89 12.21 -4.23
N GLY A 420 -22.95 11.67 -3.02
CA GLY A 420 -23.36 12.38 -1.79
C GLY A 420 -22.24 13.05 -0.99
N LEU A 421 -20.96 12.86 -1.35
CA LEU A 421 -19.83 13.37 -0.54
C LEU A 421 -19.19 14.65 -1.09
N SER A 422 -19.63 15.17 -2.24
CA SER A 422 -19.16 16.46 -2.78
C SER A 422 -19.77 17.68 -2.07
N ARG A 423 -20.81 17.51 -1.25
CA ARG A 423 -21.49 18.61 -0.56
C ARG A 423 -20.91 18.99 0.81
N PHE A 424 -20.11 18.13 1.43
CA PHE A 424 -19.51 18.44 2.74
C PHE A 424 -18.30 19.39 2.66
N PHE A 425 -17.63 19.48 1.51
CA PHE A 425 -16.51 20.43 1.32
C PHE A 425 -16.95 21.88 0.99
N HIS A 426 -18.23 22.09 0.66
CA HIS A 426 -18.75 23.43 0.42
C HIS A 426 -19.30 24.11 1.69
N LEU A 427 -19.73 23.35 2.69
CA LEU A 427 -20.35 23.92 3.90
C LEU A 427 -19.34 24.43 4.95
N GLU A 428 -18.05 24.07 4.89
CA GLU A 428 -17.02 24.65 5.77
C GLU A 428 -16.36 25.93 5.19
N ASN A 429 -16.64 26.29 3.93
CA ASN A 429 -16.06 27.48 3.30
C ASN A 429 -17.03 28.66 3.15
N GLU A 430 -18.33 28.50 3.44
CA GLU A 430 -19.30 29.60 3.38
C GLU A 430 -19.52 30.32 4.74
N ASP A 431 -19.12 29.72 5.87
CA ASP A 431 -19.26 30.33 7.20
C ASP A 431 -18.12 31.29 7.60
N SER A 432 -17.20 31.62 6.68
CA SER A 432 -16.11 32.59 6.92
C SER A 432 -16.19 33.87 6.08
N LEU A 433 -17.28 34.09 5.34
CA LEU A 433 -17.55 35.35 4.61
C LEU A 433 -18.92 35.91 5.01
N GLY A 434 -19.03 36.37 6.26
CA GLY A 434 -20.31 36.88 6.76
C GLY A 434 -20.29 37.59 8.11
N LYS A 435 -19.21 38.31 8.46
CA LYS A 435 -19.24 39.42 9.44
C LYS A 435 -18.17 40.45 9.11
N GLY A 436 -18.61 41.56 8.53
CA GLY A 436 -17.87 42.78 8.24
C GLY A 436 -18.85 43.83 7.79
#